data_AF-A0A968MS46-F1
#
_entry.id   AF-A0A968MS46-F1
#
_cell.length_a   1.000
_cell.length_b   1.000
_cell.length_c   1.000
_cell.angle_alpha   90.00
_cell.angle_beta   90.00
_cell.angle_gamma   90.00
#
_symmetry.space_group_name_H-M   'P 1'
#
loop_
_entity.id
_entity.type
_entity.pdbx_description
1 polymer ?
#
loop_
_entity_poly.entity_id
_entity_poly.type
_entity_poly.pdbx_seq_one_letter_code
_entity_poly.pdbx_strand_id
1 'polypeptide(L)'
;AILVIVNYMIIQFIDNNFLVPKIIGSKVSLNAFASIVAVIAGGALWGIPGMFLSIPLLAMIKVVCDRVDSLQPWGYLFGNSMPETSHVSYFKRLKNENKQHEQFR
;
A
#
# COMPACT_ATOMS: atom_id res chain seq x y z
N ALA A 1 18.26 31.89 -11.40
CA ALA A 1 17.33 31.43 -10.34
C ALA A 1 16.09 30.76 -10.90
N ILE A 2 15.28 31.46 -11.72
CA ILE A 2 13.99 30.94 -12.24
C ILE A 2 14.14 29.63 -13.04
N LEU A 3 15.14 29.54 -13.93
CA LEU A 3 15.39 28.31 -14.72
C LEU A 3 15.73 27.09 -13.86
N VAL A 4 16.46 27.29 -12.76
CA VAL A 4 16.83 26.21 -11.83
C VAL A 4 15.59 25.73 -11.08
N ILE A 5 14.72 26.65 -10.66
CA ILE A 5 13.46 26.33 -9.96
C ILE A 5 12.53 25.53 -10.88
N VAL A 6 12.40 25.94 -12.14
CA VAL A 6 11.55 25.24 -13.12
C VAL A 6 12.09 23.84 -13.41
N ASN A 7 13.40 23.69 -13.64
CA ASN A 7 14.00 22.39 -13.88
C ASN A 7 13.84 21.45 -12.67
N TYR A 8 14.04 21.98 -11.46
CA TYR A 8 13.87 21.21 -10.23
C TYR A 8 12.42 20.77 -10.03
N MET A 9 11.44 21.63 -10.29
CA MET A 9 10.01 21.28 -10.25
C MET A 9 9.66 20.14 -11.22
N ILE A 10 10.20 20.15 -12.44
CA ILE A 10 9.94 19.09 -13.44
C ILE A 10 10.48 17.75 -12.97
N ILE A 11 11.74 17.73 -12.49
CA ILE A 11 12.38 16.50 -11.97
C ILE A 11 11.59 15.96 -10.79
N GLN A 12 11.25 16.83 -9.84
CA GLN A 12 10.55 16.43 -8.62
C GLN A 12 9.13 15.93 -8.87
N PHE A 13 8.44 16.51 -9.88
CA PHE A 13 7.13 16.03 -10.29
C PHE A 13 7.21 14.63 -10.92
N ILE A 14 8.23 14.37 -11.76
CA ILE A 14 8.44 13.05 -12.37
C ILE A 14 8.78 12.00 -11.29
N ASP A 15 9.68 12.33 -10.36
CA ASP A 15 10.09 11.40 -9.31
C ASP A 15 8.95 11.08 -8.34
N ASN A 16 8.26 12.12 -7.83
CA ASN A 16 7.19 11.93 -6.84
C ASN A 16 5.93 11.28 -7.44
N ASN A 17 5.62 11.54 -8.71
CA ASN A 17 4.38 11.08 -9.33
C ASN A 17 4.53 9.74 -10.06
N PHE A 18 5.75 9.36 -10.48
CA PHE A 18 5.96 8.18 -11.33
C PHE A 18 6.97 7.18 -10.76
N LEU A 19 8.14 7.61 -10.31
CA LEU A 19 9.16 6.69 -9.79
C LEU A 19 8.71 6.12 -8.44
N VAL A 20 8.32 7.00 -7.52
CA VAL A 20 7.90 6.62 -6.17
C VAL A 20 6.78 5.57 -6.24
N PRO A 21 5.57 5.83 -6.78
CA PRO A 21 4.49 4.85 -6.76
C PRO A 21 4.79 3.56 -7.53
N LYS A 22 5.62 3.61 -8.57
CA LYS A 22 6.01 2.42 -9.34
C LYS A 22 6.97 1.50 -8.57
N ILE A 23 7.75 2.04 -7.64
CA ILE A 23 8.72 1.28 -6.85
C ILE A 23 8.09 0.76 -5.55
N ILE A 24 7.24 1.56 -4.88
CA ILE A 24 6.59 1.21 -3.60
C ILE A 24 5.17 0.63 -3.76
N GLY A 25 4.88 0.00 -4.90
CA GLY A 25 3.55 -0.51 -5.30
C GLY A 25 2.93 -1.64 -4.47
N SER A 26 2.97 -1.58 -3.14
CA SER A 26 2.31 -2.54 -2.24
C SER A 26 1.13 -1.85 -1.58
N LYS A 27 -0.09 -2.28 -1.93
CA LYS A 27 -1.35 -1.74 -1.39
C LYS A 27 -1.39 -1.91 0.12
N VAL A 28 -1.30 -0.79 0.81
CA VAL A 28 -1.28 -0.70 2.26
C VAL A 28 -2.74 -0.84 2.76
N SER A 29 -3.23 -2.06 3.00
CA SER A 29 -4.54 -2.34 3.60
C SER A 29 -4.68 -1.83 5.05
N LEU A 30 -4.88 -0.52 5.23
CA LEU A 30 -5.06 0.12 6.53
C LEU A 30 -6.48 -0.08 7.07
N ASN A 31 -6.62 -0.52 8.32
CA ASN A 31 -7.90 -0.49 9.04
C ASN A 31 -8.18 0.94 9.52
N ALA A 32 -9.44 1.39 9.41
CA ALA A 32 -9.91 2.70 9.85
C ALA A 32 -9.53 2.99 11.31
N PHE A 33 -9.56 1.98 12.17
CA PHE A 33 -9.17 2.12 13.58
C PHE A 33 -7.71 2.57 13.75
N ALA A 34 -6.77 1.96 13.03
CA ALA A 34 -5.35 2.31 13.09
C ALA A 34 -5.09 3.74 12.59
N SER A 35 -5.83 4.16 11.55
CA SER A 35 -5.79 5.54 11.04
C SER A 35 -6.23 6.55 12.09
N ILE A 36 -7.34 6.28 12.77
CA ILE A 36 -7.86 7.16 13.83
C ILE A 36 -6.86 7.27 14.98
N VAL A 37 -6.29 6.15 15.45
CA VAL A 37 -5.28 6.16 16.52
C VAL A 37 -4.04 6.95 16.12
N ALA A 38 -3.54 6.76 14.90
CA ALA A 38 -2.37 7.49 14.40
C ALA A 38 -2.65 8.99 14.27
N VAL A 39 -3.84 9.39 13.80
CA VAL A 39 -4.23 10.80 13.67
C VAL A 39 -4.36 11.46 15.04
N ILE A 40 -4.96 10.78 16.03
CA ILE A 40 -5.06 11.29 17.39
C ILE A 40 -3.65 11.42 18.01
N ALA A 41 -2.79 10.42 17.81
CA ALA A 41 -1.41 10.46 18.31
C ALA A 41 -0.59 11.59 17.67
N GLY A 42 -0.65 11.75 16.34
CA GLY A 42 0.02 12.86 15.65
C GLY A 42 -0.54 14.22 16.04
N GLY A 43 -1.87 14.31 16.18
CA GLY A 43 -2.57 15.48 16.70
C GLY A 43 -2.13 15.85 18.11
N ALA A 44 -1.91 14.88 18.99
CA ALA A 44 -1.41 15.13 20.34
C ALA A 44 0.07 15.55 20.39
N LEU A 45 0.89 15.05 19.46
CA LEU A 45 2.33 15.38 19.39
C LEU A 45 2.59 16.81 18.91
N TRP A 46 1.93 17.24 17.83
CA TRP A 46 2.21 18.52 17.18
C TRP A 46 0.98 19.29 16.68
N GLY A 47 -0.23 18.87 17.03
CA GLY A 47 -1.48 19.50 16.61
C GLY A 47 -1.84 19.18 15.15
N ILE A 48 -2.40 20.17 14.44
CA ILE A 48 -2.86 20.04 13.05
C ILE A 48 -1.81 19.48 12.09
N PRO A 49 -0.54 19.96 12.06
CA PRO A 49 0.47 19.40 11.15
C PRO A 49 0.77 17.93 11.46
N GLY A 50 0.69 17.52 12.74
CA GLY A 50 0.86 16.13 13.14
C GLY A 50 -0.26 15.23 12.61
N MET A 51 -1.50 15.70 12.57
CA MET A 51 -2.63 14.95 11.99
C MET A 51 -2.44 14.69 10.48
N PHE A 52 -1.89 15.65 9.74
CA PHE A 52 -1.63 15.50 8.30
C PHE A 52 -0.48 14.54 8.04
N LEU A 53 0.57 14.58 8.87
CA LEU A 53 1.70 13.65 8.79
C LEU A 53 1.36 12.22 9.23
N SER A 54 0.32 12.03 10.04
CA SER A 54 -0.06 10.70 10.54
C SER A 54 -0.42 9.72 9.45
N ILE A 55 -1.09 10.16 8.37
CA ILE A 55 -1.46 9.28 7.26
C ILE A 55 -0.23 8.69 6.55
N PRO A 56 0.72 9.49 6.04
CA PRO A 56 1.92 8.95 5.41
C PRO A 56 2.81 8.17 6.40
N LEU A 57 2.92 8.60 7.66
CA LEU A 57 3.67 7.85 8.69
C LEU A 57 3.08 6.46 8.92
N LEU A 58 1.77 6.38 9.11
CA LEU A 58 1.08 5.12 9.30
C LEU A 58 1.22 4.20 8.08
N ALA A 59 1.16 4.76 6.88
CA ALA A 59 1.38 4.01 5.65
C ALA A 59 2.80 3.42 5.59
N MET A 60 3.83 4.19 5.95
CA MET A 60 5.22 3.69 5.99
C MET A 60 5.41 2.60 7.04
N ILE A 61 4.89 2.79 8.26
CA ILE A 61 4.94 1.79 9.33
C ILE A 61 4.31 0.49 8.85
N LYS A 62 3.14 0.57 8.21
CA LYS A 62 2.48 -0.63 7.71
C LYS A 62 3.28 -1.31 6.59
N VAL A 63 3.84 -0.58 5.63
CA VAL A 63 4.67 -1.18 4.57
C VAL A 63 5.84 -1.95 5.18
N VAL A 64 6.47 -1.41 6.22
CA VAL A 64 7.56 -2.09 6.94
C VAL A 64 7.04 -3.35 7.64
N CYS A 65 5.90 -3.28 8.35
CA CYS A 65 5.28 -4.44 8.99
C CYS A 65 4.89 -5.54 7.98
N ASP A 66 4.37 -5.18 6.81
CA ASP A 66 4.00 -6.12 5.74
C ASP A 66 5.23 -6.79 5.10
N ARG A 67 6.43 -6.21 5.26
CA ARG A 67 7.71 -6.76 4.74
C ARG A 67 8.50 -7.56 5.77
N VAL A 68 8.18 -7.44 7.05
CA VAL A 68 8.88 -8.13 8.14
C VAL A 68 8.00 -9.27 8.65
N ASP A 69 8.30 -10.50 8.22
CA ASP A 69 7.53 -11.73 8.55
C ASP A 69 7.38 -11.98 10.07
N SER A 70 8.30 -11.45 10.90
CA SER A 70 8.23 -11.56 12.36
C SER A 70 7.13 -10.71 13.02
N LEU A 71 6.54 -9.75 12.31
CA LEU A 71 5.46 -8.87 12.82
C LEU A 71 4.08 -9.21 12.23
N GLN A 72 4.00 -10.29 11.44
CA GLN A 72 2.77 -10.83 10.85
C GLN A 72 1.58 -10.98 11.83
N PRO A 73 1.75 -11.31 13.13
CA PRO A 73 0.63 -11.39 14.08
C PRO A 73 -0.02 -10.03 14.38
N TRP A 74 0.78 -8.96 14.47
CA TRP A 74 0.26 -7.61 14.67
C TRP A 74 -0.43 -7.08 13.41
N GLY A 75 0.09 -7.42 12.24
CA GLY A 75 -0.56 -7.15 10.95
C GLY A 75 -1.93 -7.84 10.82
N TYR A 76 -2.11 -9.00 11.42
CA TYR A 76 -3.39 -9.73 11.45
C TYR A 76 -4.42 -9.13 12.42
N LEU A 77 -3.96 -8.48 13.49
CA LEU A 77 -4.84 -7.77 14.45
C LEU A 77 -5.25 -6.38 13.96
N PHE A 78 -4.36 -5.69 13.23
CA PHE A 78 -4.63 -4.36 12.67
C PHE A 78 -5.13 -4.39 11.23
N GLY A 79 -5.10 -5.54 10.55
CA GLY A 79 -5.61 -5.74 9.20
C GLY A 79 -6.87 -6.59 9.23
N ASN A 80 -8.01 -6.03 8.82
CA ASN A 80 -9.13 -6.87 8.40
C ASN A 80 -8.64 -7.66 7.18
N SER A 81 -8.51 -8.97 7.36
CA SER A 81 -8.13 -9.93 6.34
C SER A 81 -8.65 -9.56 4.95
N MET A 82 -7.75 -9.19 4.06
CA MET A 82 -7.88 -9.55 2.66
C MET A 82 -6.47 -9.63 2.07
N PRO A 83 -5.93 -10.83 1.85
CA PRO A 83 -4.98 -10.98 0.78
C PRO A 83 -5.73 -10.60 -0.50
N GLU A 84 -5.54 -9.38 -1.01
CA GLU A 84 -5.93 -9.04 -2.39
C GLU A 84 -4.90 -9.64 -3.36
N THR A 85 -4.63 -10.92 -3.17
CA THR A 85 -3.84 -11.76 -4.04
C THR A 85 -4.79 -12.82 -4.57
N SER A 86 -4.95 -12.84 -5.90
CA SER A 86 -5.19 -14.07 -6.67
C SER A 86 -6.60 -14.69 -6.79
N HIS A 87 -7.71 -13.96 -6.69
CA HIS A 87 -9.00 -14.51 -7.19
C HIS A 87 -8.94 -14.85 -8.70
N VAL A 88 -8.09 -14.16 -9.46
CA VAL A 88 -7.86 -14.42 -10.90
C VAL A 88 -7.20 -15.79 -11.16
N SER A 89 -6.46 -16.37 -10.20
CA SER A 89 -5.74 -17.64 -10.41
C SER A 89 -6.63 -18.89 -10.30
N TYR A 90 -7.74 -18.83 -9.58
CA TYR A 90 -8.67 -19.98 -9.44
C TYR A 90 -9.47 -20.24 -10.72
N PHE A 91 -10.03 -19.19 -11.32
CA PHE A 91 -10.78 -19.31 -12.57
C PHE A 91 -9.92 -19.71 -13.76
N LYS A 92 -8.63 -19.36 -13.75
CA LYS A 92 -7.69 -19.77 -14.80
C LYS A 92 -7.42 -21.28 -14.79
N ARG A 93 -7.44 -21.94 -13.63
CA ARG A 93 -7.30 -23.41 -13.53
C ARG A 93 -8.55 -24.14 -14.00
N LEU A 94 -9.73 -23.70 -13.56
CA LEU A 94 -11.01 -24.33 -13.93
C LEU A 94 -11.28 -24.26 -15.45
N LYS A 95 -10.90 -23.15 -16.10
CA LYS A 95 -11.05 -23.01 -17.55
C LYS A 95 -10.10 -23.92 -18.34
N ASN A 96 -8.91 -24.18 -17.83
CA ASN A 96 -7.95 -25.07 -18.49
C ASN A 96 -8.29 -26.55 -18.29
N GLU A 97 -8.88 -26.91 -17.15
CA GLU A 97 -9.32 -28.29 -16.86
C GLU A 97 -10.48 -28.71 -17.78
N ASN A 98 -11.47 -27.85 -17.97
CA ASN A 98 -12.58 -28.12 -18.89
C ASN A 98 -12.14 -28.29 -20.35
N LYS A 99 -11.10 -27.56 -20.79
CA LYS A 99 -10.54 -27.73 -22.14
C LYS A 99 -9.81 -29.06 -22.33
N GLN A 100 -9.24 -29.66 -21.28
CA GLN A 100 -8.66 -31.00 -21.41
C GLN A 100 -9.75 -32.06 -21.57
N HIS A 101 -10.85 -31.96 -20.81
CA HIS A 101 -11.93 -32.94 -20.91
C HIS A 101 -12.65 -32.93 -22.27
N GLU A 102 -12.72 -31.78 -22.97
CA GLU A 102 -13.22 -31.71 -24.36
C GLU A 102 -12.24 -32.26 -25.41
N GLN A 103 -10.95 -32.38 -25.10
CA GLN A 103 -9.96 -32.93 -26.03
C GLN A 103 -9.88 -34.47 -26.00
N PHE A 104 -10.40 -35.09 -24.93
CA PHE A 104 -10.40 -36.55 -24.73
C PHE A 104 -11.78 -37.19 -25.00
N ARG A 105 -12.74 -36.43 -25.53
CA ARG A 105 -14.09 -36.89 -25.90
C ARG A 105 -14.31 -36.68 -27.40
#